data_AF-A0A7C4QFY5-F1
#
_entry.id   AF-A0A7C4QFY5-F1
#
_cell.length_a   1.000
_cell.length_b   1.000
_cell.length_c   1.000
_cell.angle_alpha   90.00
_cell.angle_beta   90.00
_cell.angle_gamma   90.00
#
_symmetry.space_group_name_H-M   'P 1'
#
loop_
_entity.id
_entity.type
_entity.pdbx_description
1 polymer ?
#
loop_
_entity_poly.entity_id
_entity_poly.type
_entity_poly.pdbx_seq_one_letter_code
_entity_poly.pdbx_strand_id
1 'polypeptide(L)'
;MKRLLTLLFVVLFSGCLWQHNIDKARDTAEIFLKALYIENNFDKAYQMCDEKMKKIFGVDFLENTSKKFKSNYKTIDRIIPDAYFFESGDRAITVFFSGLSEKGVSYHKVVLELGKNNEYKIISTFFSAQPFTGYRTIKKFKE
;
A
#
# COMPACT_ATOMS: atom_id res chain seq x y z
N MET A 1 9.08 -21.94 -46.52
CA MET A 1 8.95 -22.19 -45.07
C MET A 1 10.01 -21.45 -44.24
N LYS A 2 10.27 -20.15 -44.47
CA LYS A 2 11.22 -19.35 -43.64
C LYS A 2 10.61 -18.06 -43.08
N ARG A 3 9.39 -17.70 -43.50
CA ARG A 3 8.70 -16.47 -43.06
C ARG A 3 7.72 -16.68 -41.91
N LEU A 4 7.40 -17.93 -41.56
CA LEU A 4 6.46 -18.24 -40.47
C LEU A 4 7.14 -18.25 -39.09
N LEU A 5 8.47 -18.43 -39.03
CA LEU A 5 9.21 -18.53 -37.77
C LEU A 5 9.46 -17.16 -37.10
N THR A 6 9.52 -16.09 -37.89
CA THR A 6 9.87 -14.74 -37.40
C THR A 6 8.69 -14.05 -36.69
N LEU A 7 7.46 -14.46 -36.99
CA LEU A 7 6.25 -13.89 -36.36
C LEU A 7 5.99 -14.43 -34.95
N LEU A 8 6.57 -15.57 -34.55
CA LEU A 8 6.35 -16.14 -33.22
C LEU A 8 7.15 -15.44 -32.11
N PHE A 9 8.24 -14.72 -32.44
CA PHE A 9 9.10 -14.08 -31.43
C PHE A 9 8.58 -12.72 -30.93
N VAL A 10 7.72 -12.04 -31.69
CA VAL A 10 7.22 -10.70 -31.35
C VAL A 10 5.98 -10.75 -30.45
N VAL A 11 5.24 -11.87 -30.45
CA VAL A 11 3.99 -12.03 -29.67
C VAL A 11 4.24 -12.45 -28.21
N LEU A 12 5.47 -12.87 -27.85
CA LEU A 12 5.79 -13.34 -26.50
C LEU A 12 6.21 -12.23 -25.51
N PHE A 13 6.34 -10.97 -25.95
CA PHE A 13 6.77 -9.85 -25.09
C PHE A 13 5.70 -8.79 -24.80
N SER A 14 4.46 -9.02 -25.23
CA SER A 14 3.29 -8.21 -24.83
C SER A 14 2.64 -8.73 -23.54
N GLY A 15 3.43 -9.32 -22.64
CA GLY A 15 3.07 -9.34 -21.23
C GLY A 15 3.11 -7.90 -20.74
N CYS A 16 1.94 -7.25 -20.67
CA CYS A 16 1.81 -5.89 -20.17
C CYS A 16 2.29 -5.87 -18.71
N LEU A 17 3.57 -5.57 -18.51
CA LEU A 17 4.16 -5.42 -17.19
C LEU A 17 3.54 -4.18 -16.56
N TRP A 18 2.78 -4.38 -15.48
CA TRP A 18 2.24 -3.26 -14.72
C TRP A 18 3.40 -2.49 -14.09
N GLN A 19 3.68 -1.32 -14.66
CA GLN A 19 4.73 -0.45 -14.15
C GLN A 19 4.18 0.43 -13.03
N HIS A 20 4.62 0.17 -11.81
CA HIS A 20 4.25 0.97 -10.66
C HIS A 20 4.93 2.35 -10.67
N ASN A 21 4.13 3.41 -10.54
CA ASN A 21 4.63 4.70 -10.04
C ASN A 21 4.75 4.60 -8.51
N ILE A 22 5.98 4.47 -8.04
CA ILE A 22 6.33 4.21 -6.63
C ILE A 22 6.01 5.41 -5.74
N ASP A 23 6.34 6.63 -6.20
CA ASP A 23 6.08 7.85 -5.43
C ASP A 23 4.58 8.08 -5.26
N LYS A 24 3.79 7.89 -6.33
CA LYS A 24 2.33 8.01 -6.26
C LYS A 24 1.72 6.97 -5.31
N ALA A 25 2.23 5.74 -5.29
CA ALA A 25 1.78 4.71 -4.35
C ALA A 25 2.09 5.08 -2.90
N ARG A 26 3.33 5.58 -2.64
CA ARG A 26 3.76 6.07 -1.34
C ARG A 26 2.87 7.21 -0.85
N ASP A 27 2.68 8.24 -1.68
CA ASP A 27 1.92 9.42 -1.28
C ASP A 27 0.45 9.07 -1.04
N THR A 28 -0.13 8.16 -1.84
CA THR A 28 -1.49 7.64 -1.62
C THR A 28 -1.59 6.92 -0.28
N ALA A 29 -0.64 6.05 0.05
CA ALA A 29 -0.62 5.34 1.32
C ALA A 29 -0.42 6.28 2.52
N GLU A 30 0.43 7.29 2.38
CA GLU A 30 0.66 8.30 3.42
C GLU A 30 -0.59 9.12 3.70
N ILE A 31 -1.27 9.60 2.64
CA ILE A 31 -2.55 10.33 2.77
C ILE A 31 -3.59 9.47 3.49
N PHE A 32 -3.67 8.18 3.15
CA PHE A 32 -4.55 7.24 3.82
C PHE A 32 -4.23 7.09 5.31
N LEU A 33 -2.96 6.89 5.67
CA LEU A 33 -2.54 6.75 7.08
C LEU A 33 -2.77 8.04 7.88
N LYS A 34 -2.53 9.21 7.28
CA LYS A 34 -2.84 10.52 7.90
C LYS A 34 -4.33 10.67 8.16
N ALA A 35 -5.17 10.34 7.18
CA ALA A 35 -6.62 10.36 7.34
C ALA A 35 -7.07 9.43 8.48
N LEU A 36 -6.49 8.23 8.56
CA LEU A 36 -6.86 7.18 9.51
C LEU A 36 -6.44 7.48 10.96
N TYR A 37 -5.21 7.96 11.18
CA TYR A 37 -4.61 8.03 12.52
C TYR A 37 -4.42 9.45 13.06
N ILE A 38 -4.26 10.45 12.19
CA ILE A 38 -4.01 11.84 12.60
C ILE A 38 -5.31 12.65 12.50
N GLU A 39 -5.89 12.69 11.31
CA GLU A 39 -7.09 13.50 11.02
C GLU A 39 -8.37 12.89 11.59
N ASN A 40 -8.39 11.57 11.84
CA ASN A 40 -9.60 10.79 12.19
C ASN A 40 -10.73 10.98 11.17
N ASN A 41 -10.37 11.17 9.90
CA ASN A 41 -11.29 11.31 8.79
C ASN A 41 -11.50 9.94 8.14
N PHE A 42 -12.32 9.12 8.78
CA PHE A 42 -12.56 7.74 8.34
C PHE A 42 -13.28 7.66 7.00
N ASP A 43 -14.15 8.61 6.68
CA ASP A 43 -14.83 8.69 5.39
C ASP A 43 -13.83 8.90 4.25
N LYS A 44 -12.88 9.84 4.41
CA LYS A 44 -11.79 10.05 3.46
C LYS A 44 -10.94 8.80 3.29
N ALA A 45 -10.52 8.17 4.39
CA ALA A 45 -9.77 6.92 4.34
C ALA A 45 -10.55 5.80 3.64
N TYR A 46 -11.86 5.69 3.90
CA TYR A 46 -12.75 4.70 3.29
C TYR A 46 -12.95 4.92 1.79
N GLN A 47 -13.04 6.17 1.32
CA GLN A 47 -13.13 6.49 -0.12
C GLN A 47 -11.88 6.08 -0.92
N MET A 48 -10.73 6.00 -0.24
CA MET A 48 -9.46 5.56 -0.84
C MET A 48 -9.36 4.04 -0.97
N CYS A 49 -10.20 3.28 -0.28
CA CYS A 49 -10.23 1.82 -0.37
C CYS A 49 -10.81 1.32 -1.70
N ASP A 50 -10.44 0.11 -2.09
CA ASP A 50 -11.08 -0.58 -3.21
C ASP A 50 -12.47 -1.09 -2.83
N GLU A 51 -13.27 -1.44 -3.85
CA GLU A 51 -14.64 -1.90 -3.63
C GLU A 51 -14.72 -3.22 -2.84
N LYS A 52 -13.69 -4.08 -2.95
CA LYS A 52 -13.65 -5.33 -2.18
C LYS A 52 -13.44 -5.06 -0.70
N MET A 53 -12.48 -4.21 -0.32
CA MET A 53 -12.24 -3.83 1.07
C MET A 53 -13.47 -3.14 1.66
N LYS A 54 -14.09 -2.23 0.90
CA LYS A 54 -15.35 -1.57 1.29
C LYS A 54 -16.46 -2.57 1.60
N LYS A 55 -16.70 -3.51 0.68
CA LYS A 55 -17.76 -4.53 0.81
C LYS A 55 -17.54 -5.49 1.96
N ILE A 56 -16.30 -5.91 2.21
CA ILE A 56 -15.99 -6.93 3.23
C ILE A 56 -15.94 -6.34 4.63
N PHE A 57 -15.36 -5.14 4.79
CA PHE A 57 -15.00 -4.63 6.11
C PHE A 57 -15.78 -3.39 6.54
N GLY A 58 -16.31 -2.60 5.60
CA GLY A 58 -17.00 -1.34 5.90
C GLY A 58 -16.10 -0.27 6.52
N VAL A 59 -16.70 0.88 6.86
CA VAL A 59 -15.98 2.00 7.51
C VAL A 59 -15.61 1.68 8.96
N ASP A 60 -16.44 0.91 9.67
CA ASP A 60 -16.23 0.52 11.07
C ASP A 60 -14.91 -0.21 11.30
N PHE A 61 -14.43 -0.96 10.29
CA PHE A 61 -13.12 -1.60 10.36
C PHE A 61 -11.99 -0.59 10.50
N LEU A 62 -12.06 0.54 9.80
CA LEU A 62 -11.06 1.61 9.89
C LEU A 62 -11.12 2.29 11.25
N GLU A 63 -12.32 2.56 11.76
CA GLU A 63 -12.48 3.09 13.12
C GLU A 63 -11.89 2.16 14.18
N ASN A 64 -12.22 0.87 14.11
CA ASN A 64 -11.74 -0.14 15.06
C ASN A 64 -10.22 -0.31 14.96
N THR A 65 -9.67 -0.24 13.75
CA THR A 65 -8.22 -0.23 13.52
C THR A 65 -7.57 0.99 14.16
N SER A 66 -8.14 2.19 14.01
CA SER A 66 -7.65 3.42 14.65
C SER A 66 -7.79 3.37 16.18
N LYS A 67 -8.93 2.90 16.72
CA LYS A 67 -9.13 2.70 18.15
C LYS A 67 -8.09 1.75 18.75
N LYS A 68 -7.85 0.60 18.10
CA LYS A 68 -6.82 -0.38 18.52
C LYS A 68 -5.39 0.18 18.40
N PHE A 69 -5.13 1.00 17.40
CA PHE A 69 -3.85 1.69 17.28
C PHE A 69 -3.65 2.65 18.46
N LYS A 70 -4.62 3.52 18.73
CA LYS A 70 -4.54 4.53 19.80
C LYS A 70 -4.48 3.91 21.20
N SER A 71 -5.10 2.75 21.45
CA SER A 71 -4.95 2.06 22.74
C SER A 71 -3.50 1.67 23.02
N ASN A 72 -2.76 1.29 21.97
CA ASN A 72 -1.39 0.79 22.07
C ASN A 72 -0.37 1.94 22.01
N TYR A 73 -0.59 2.92 21.14
CA TYR A 73 0.40 3.94 20.78
C TYR A 73 0.03 5.38 21.15
N LYS A 74 -1.20 5.62 21.63
CA LYS A 74 -1.78 6.96 21.88
C LYS A 74 -1.93 7.81 20.61
N THR A 75 -0.96 8.65 20.31
CA THR A 75 -0.96 9.55 19.14
C THR A 75 0.23 9.23 18.24
N ILE A 76 0.10 9.53 16.95
CA ILE A 76 1.18 9.43 15.98
C ILE A 76 1.55 10.84 15.51
N ASP A 77 2.80 11.22 15.74
CA ASP A 77 3.29 12.57 15.45
C ASP A 77 3.86 12.66 14.03
N ARG A 78 4.49 11.58 13.58
CA ARG A 78 5.10 11.47 12.25
C ARG A 78 4.90 10.10 11.64
N ILE A 79 4.63 10.08 10.33
CA ILE A 79 4.60 8.89 9.50
C ILE A 79 5.78 9.02 8.52
N ILE A 80 6.68 8.05 8.53
CA ILE A 80 7.92 8.07 7.74
C ILE A 80 7.87 6.88 6.76
N PRO A 81 7.91 7.12 5.43
CA PRO A 81 8.00 6.04 4.46
C PRO A 81 9.34 5.32 4.61
N ASP A 82 9.30 3.99 4.69
CA ASP A 82 10.50 3.16 4.91
C ASP A 82 10.88 2.42 3.63
N ALA A 83 9.97 1.59 3.13
CA ALA A 83 10.26 0.70 2.03
C ALA A 83 9.01 0.33 1.23
N TYR A 84 9.21 -0.34 0.10
CA TYR A 84 8.15 -0.88 -0.73
C TYR A 84 8.53 -2.24 -1.33
N PHE A 85 7.53 -2.99 -1.75
CA PHE A 85 7.67 -4.30 -2.39
C PHE A 85 6.53 -4.52 -3.39
N PHE A 86 6.83 -5.05 -4.56
CA PHE A 86 5.88 -5.58 -5.52
C PHE A 86 6.57 -6.66 -6.37
N GLU A 87 5.79 -7.61 -6.88
CA GLU A 87 6.28 -8.61 -7.83
C GLU A 87 6.11 -8.11 -9.27
N SER A 88 7.01 -8.52 -10.16
CA SER A 88 6.95 -8.09 -11.56
C SER A 88 5.67 -8.60 -12.21
N GLY A 89 4.84 -7.70 -12.75
CA GLY A 89 3.56 -8.04 -13.35
C GLY A 89 2.40 -8.14 -12.35
N ASP A 90 2.65 -7.94 -11.05
CA ASP A 90 1.58 -7.73 -10.06
C ASP A 90 1.03 -6.30 -10.18
N ARG A 91 -0.26 -6.15 -9.89
CA ARG A 91 -0.93 -4.85 -9.75
C ARG A 91 -0.85 -4.35 -8.32
N ALA A 92 -0.48 -5.21 -7.37
CA ALA A 92 -0.35 -4.84 -5.98
C ALA A 92 1.06 -4.33 -5.67
N ILE A 93 1.11 -3.22 -4.93
CA ILE A 93 2.32 -2.71 -4.29
C ILE A 93 2.08 -2.61 -2.79
N THR A 94 3.02 -3.14 -2.02
CA THR A 94 3.06 -2.98 -0.57
C THR A 94 4.00 -1.84 -0.24
N VAL A 95 3.54 -0.90 0.58
CA VAL A 95 4.32 0.22 1.11
C VAL A 95 4.39 0.09 2.63
N PHE A 96 5.59 0.25 3.16
CA PHE A 96 5.89 0.15 4.57
C PHE A 96 6.22 1.53 5.14
N PHE A 97 5.71 1.83 6.33
CA PHE A 97 5.99 3.07 7.06
C PHE A 97 6.36 2.78 8.51
N SER A 98 7.14 3.68 9.09
CA SER A 98 7.33 3.79 10.54
C SER A 98 6.54 4.98 11.06
N GLY A 99 5.74 4.77 12.10
CA GLY A 99 5.03 5.80 12.83
C GLY A 99 5.73 6.12 14.13
N LEU A 100 6.18 7.36 14.31
CA LEU A 100 6.68 7.85 15.58
C LEU A 100 5.49 8.29 16.43
N SER A 101 5.28 7.60 17.54
CA SER A 101 4.15 7.79 18.43
C SER A 101 4.61 8.03 19.87
N GLU A 102 3.73 8.58 20.70
CA GLU A 102 4.02 8.89 22.11
C GLU A 102 4.59 7.68 22.88
N LYS A 103 4.05 6.48 22.61
CA LYS A 103 4.46 5.23 23.28
C LYS A 103 5.51 4.41 22.52
N GLY A 104 6.14 4.97 21.49
CA GLY A 104 7.21 4.32 20.73
C GLY A 104 6.94 4.24 19.23
N VAL A 105 7.63 3.33 18.55
CA VAL A 105 7.55 3.18 17.10
C VAL A 105 6.50 2.13 16.74
N SER A 106 5.62 2.47 15.80
CA SER A 106 4.68 1.56 15.16
C SER A 106 5.10 1.28 13.72
N TYR A 107 4.93 0.06 13.23
CA TYR A 107 5.24 -0.31 11.85
C TYR A 107 3.95 -0.54 11.10
N HIS A 108 3.81 0.09 9.93
CA HIS A 108 2.59 0.04 9.12
C HIS A 108 2.88 -0.60 7.78
N LYS A 109 1.97 -1.47 7.34
CA LYS A 109 1.97 -2.10 6.02
C LYS A 109 0.68 -1.73 5.32
N VAL A 110 0.79 -1.04 4.21
CA VAL A 110 -0.33 -0.64 3.36
C VAL A 110 -0.18 -1.32 2.01
N VAL A 111 -1.20 -2.07 1.59
CA VAL A 111 -1.21 -2.72 0.28
C VAL A 111 -2.16 -1.94 -0.62
N LEU A 112 -1.66 -1.52 -1.77
CA LEU A 112 -2.40 -0.76 -2.78
C LEU A 112 -2.47 -1.58 -4.07
N GLU A 113 -3.59 -1.52 -4.76
CA GLU A 113 -3.74 -2.07 -6.10
C GLU A 113 -3.80 -0.95 -7.14
N LEU A 114 -3.04 -1.10 -8.22
CA LEU A 114 -3.09 -0.23 -9.38
C LEU A 114 -4.36 -0.51 -10.20
N GLY A 115 -5.28 0.45 -10.22
CA GLY A 115 -6.52 0.43 -11.00
C GLY A 115 -6.31 0.75 -12.48
N LYS A 116 -7.39 0.71 -13.26
CA LYS A 116 -7.35 0.90 -14.73
C LYS A 116 -6.92 2.32 -15.16
N ASN A 117 -7.09 3.33 -14.30
CA ASN A 117 -6.79 4.73 -14.59
C ASN A 117 -5.46 5.20 -13.98
N ASN A 118 -4.52 4.28 -13.72
CA ASN A 118 -3.30 4.55 -12.96
C ASN A 118 -3.56 5.15 -11.55
N GLU A 119 -4.73 4.87 -10.99
CA GLU A 119 -5.10 5.22 -9.62
C GLU A 119 -4.79 4.07 -8.68
N TYR A 120 -4.26 4.39 -7.50
CA TYR A 120 -4.05 3.40 -6.45
C TYR A 120 -5.25 3.38 -5.52
N LYS A 121 -5.70 2.17 -5.19
CA LYS A 121 -6.73 1.93 -4.17
C LYS A 121 -6.18 1.07 -3.05
N ILE A 122 -6.54 1.38 -1.82
CA ILE A 122 -6.12 0.63 -0.64
C ILE A 122 -6.91 -0.67 -0.60
N ILE A 123 -6.21 -1.81 -0.66
CA ILE A 123 -6.83 -3.14 -0.55
C ILE A 123 -6.60 -3.78 0.81
N SER A 124 -5.62 -3.26 1.57
CA SER A 124 -5.30 -3.76 2.91
C SER A 124 -4.45 -2.80 3.72
N THR A 125 -4.62 -2.79 5.04
CA THR A 125 -3.76 -2.07 5.98
C THR A 125 -3.58 -2.87 7.26
N PHE A 126 -2.37 -2.85 7.82
CA PHE A 126 -2.03 -3.48 9.10
C PHE A 126 -0.96 -2.68 9.82
N PHE A 127 -0.98 -2.72 11.16
CA PHE A 127 0.11 -2.21 11.98
C PHE A 127 0.65 -3.27 12.95
N SER A 128 1.90 -3.12 13.35
CA SER A 128 2.64 -4.04 14.23
C SER A 128 3.58 -3.27 15.15
N ALA A 129 3.91 -3.88 16.29
CA ALA A 129 4.99 -3.41 17.18
C ALA A 129 6.39 -3.78 16.68
N GLN A 130 6.47 -4.74 15.76
CA GLN A 130 7.72 -5.20 15.15
C GLN A 130 7.74 -4.88 13.65
N PRO A 131 8.92 -4.61 13.06
CA PRO A 131 9.07 -4.43 11.63
C PRO A 131 8.52 -5.63 10.84
N PHE A 132 7.97 -5.37 9.66
CA PHE A 132 7.56 -6.42 8.74
C PHE A 132 8.78 -7.02 8.04
N THR A 133 9.07 -8.31 8.29
CA THR A 133 10.21 -9.04 7.73
C THR A 133 9.77 -10.11 6.73
N GLY A 134 10.72 -10.71 6.00
CA GLY A 134 10.47 -11.86 5.11
C GLY A 134 10.32 -11.51 3.62
N TYR A 135 10.47 -10.24 3.25
CA TYR A 135 10.37 -9.78 1.86
C TYR A 135 11.76 -9.75 1.21
N ARG A 136 12.06 -10.74 0.36
CA ARG A 136 13.38 -10.87 -0.29
C ARG A 136 13.73 -9.71 -1.24
N THR A 137 12.73 -9.08 -1.86
CA THR A 137 12.91 -8.03 -2.88
C THR A 137 12.41 -6.66 -2.42
N ILE A 138 12.31 -6.46 -1.10
CA ILE A 138 11.96 -5.15 -0.53
C ILE A 138 13.00 -4.10 -0.92
N LYS A 139 12.56 -2.90 -1.27
CA LYS A 139 13.40 -1.78 -1.66
C LYS A 139 13.10 -0.59 -0.76
N LYS A 140 14.15 0.09 -0.28
CA LYS A 140 14.04 1.34 0.48
C LYS A 140 13.59 2.49 -0.43
N PHE A 141 12.85 3.45 0.12
CA PHE A 141 12.72 4.75 -0.54
C PHE A 141 14.07 5.48 -0.50
N LYS A 142 14.33 6.31 -1.51
CA LYS A 142 15.47 7.23 -1.46
C LYS A 142 15.11 8.39 -0.53
N GLU A 143 16.06 8.77 0.32
CA GLU A 143 15.97 9.96 1.17
C GLU A 143 16.01 11.25 0.33
#